data_AF-A0AAP9T0P9-F1
#
_entry.id   AF-A0AAP9T0P9-F1
#
_cell.length_a   1.000
_cell.length_b   1.000
_cell.length_c   1.000
_cell.angle_alpha   90.00
_cell.angle_beta   90.00
_cell.angle_gamma   90.00
#
_symmetry.space_group_name_H-M   'P 1'
#
loop_
_entity.id
_entity.type
_entity.pdbx_description
1 polymer ?
#
loop_
_entity_poly.entity_id
_entity_poly.type
_entity_poly.pdbx_seq_one_letter_code
_entity_poly.pdbx_strand_id
1 'polypeptide(L)'
;MVRSARELHVALFAFLLNLPWEFLQVPLYVGMPTMPHWQAVQACAQASLGDVLIALTAYWAVSGWRRWRYWLRDYGAKEILGFALVGVGLTVALEWHATIATQRWAYAPLMPTVEWLGTGLSPLLQWLILPPLILWMARRHLLGSEAVSKHNI
;
A
#
# COMPACT_ATOMS: atom_id res chain seq x y z
N MET A 1 21.07 -17.68 9.56
CA MET A 1 21.46 -16.57 8.65
C MET A 1 20.21 -16.04 7.95
N VAL A 2 19.44 -15.16 8.60
CA VAL A 2 18.27 -14.53 7.97
C VAL A 2 18.81 -13.45 7.02
N ARG A 3 18.95 -13.78 5.73
CA ARG A 3 19.03 -12.71 4.72
C ARG A 3 17.70 -11.97 4.83
N SER A 4 17.67 -10.76 5.38
CA SER A 4 16.45 -9.96 5.44
C SER A 4 15.91 -9.83 4.00
N ALA A 5 14.80 -10.52 3.71
CA ALA A 5 14.15 -10.38 2.42
C ALA A 5 13.72 -8.91 2.29
N ARG A 6 14.10 -8.25 1.20
CA ARG A 6 13.87 -6.80 1.00
C ARG A 6 12.37 -6.51 0.94
N GLU A 7 11.67 -7.45 0.32
CA GLU A 7 10.24 -7.59 0.24
C GLU A 7 9.59 -7.58 1.63
N LEU A 8 10.23 -8.19 2.65
CA LEU A 8 9.70 -8.19 4.01
C LEU A 8 9.67 -6.79 4.62
N HIS A 9 10.68 -5.96 4.36
CA HIS A 9 10.68 -4.57 4.83
C HIS A 9 9.59 -3.75 4.15
N VAL A 10 9.42 -3.92 2.84
CA VAL A 10 8.34 -3.25 2.09
C VAL A 10 6.97 -3.72 2.60
N ALA A 11 6.77 -5.03 2.75
CA ALA A 11 5.53 -5.60 3.26
C ALA A 11 5.20 -5.13 4.68
N LEU A 12 6.19 -5.10 5.57
CA LEU A 12 6.03 -4.64 6.95
C LEU A 12 5.55 -3.19 6.98
N PHE A 13 6.26 -2.27 6.32
CA PHE A 13 5.89 -0.85 6.35
C PHE A 13 4.65 -0.55 5.52
N ALA A 14 4.38 -1.30 4.46
CA ALA A 14 3.11 -1.23 3.77
C ALA A 14 1.96 -1.61 4.72
N PHE A 15 2.06 -2.70 5.46
CA PHE A 15 1.01 -3.08 6.42
C PHE A 15 0.84 -2.03 7.52
N LEU A 16 1.94 -1.60 8.16
CA LEU A 16 1.92 -0.67 9.28
C LEU A 16 1.39 0.72 8.91
N LEU A 17 1.56 1.16 7.67
CA LEU A 17 1.10 2.48 7.21
C LEU A 17 -0.29 2.42 6.59
N ASN A 18 -0.63 1.36 5.86
CA ASN A 18 -1.98 1.21 5.30
C ASN A 18 -3.02 0.93 6.40
N LEU A 19 -2.69 0.18 7.46
CA LEU A 19 -3.66 -0.14 8.50
C LEU A 19 -4.28 1.08 9.21
N PRO A 20 -3.49 2.05 9.72
CA PRO A 20 -4.04 3.29 10.23
C PRO A 20 -4.80 4.08 9.16
N TRP A 21 -4.33 4.05 7.91
CA TRP A 21 -4.99 4.74 6.80
C TRP A 21 -6.39 4.17 6.54
N GLU A 22 -6.54 2.85 6.51
CA GLU A 22 -7.83 2.16 6.39
C GLU A 22 -8.79 2.54 7.53
N PHE A 23 -8.30 2.61 8.77
CA PHE A 23 -9.13 3.08 9.90
C PHE A 23 -9.58 4.53 9.73
N LEU A 24 -8.75 5.41 9.16
CA LEU A 24 -9.15 6.78 8.85
C LEU A 24 -10.21 6.84 7.74
N GLN A 25 -10.28 5.83 6.85
CA GLN A 25 -11.29 5.76 5.80
C GLN A 25 -12.64 5.21 6.26
N VAL A 26 -12.74 4.57 7.43
CA VAL A 26 -14.00 4.03 7.97
C VAL A 26 -15.23 4.97 7.83
N PRO A 27 -15.17 6.27 8.17
CA PRO A 27 -16.30 7.19 7.99
C PRO A 27 -16.69 7.49 6.53
N LEU A 28 -15.82 7.15 5.58
CA LEU A 28 -16.00 7.40 4.14
C LEU A 28 -16.76 6.28 3.43
N TYR A 29 -17.02 5.15 4.09
CA TYR A 29 -17.77 4.01 3.54
C TYR A 29 -19.15 3.86 4.20
N VAL A 30 -20.17 3.54 3.40
CA VAL A 30 -21.54 3.33 3.91
C VAL A 30 -21.58 2.13 4.84
N GLY A 31 -22.17 2.32 6.03
CA GLY A 31 -22.43 1.23 6.98
C GLY A 31 -21.21 0.76 7.77
N MET A 32 -19.98 1.17 7.42
CA MET A 32 -18.77 0.87 8.18
C MET A 32 -18.77 1.48 9.59
N PRO A 33 -19.17 2.76 9.80
CA PRO A 33 -19.17 3.36 11.14
C PRO A 33 -20.15 2.70 12.12
N THR A 34 -21.19 2.07 11.59
CA THR A 34 -22.23 1.35 12.36
C THR A 34 -21.98 -0.16 12.42
N MET A 35 -20.94 -0.65 11.74
CA MET A 35 -20.58 -2.06 11.72
C MET A 35 -20.07 -2.48 13.11
N PRO A 36 -20.33 -3.74 13.55
CA PRO A 36 -19.73 -4.25 14.77
C PRO A 36 -18.21 -4.05 14.79
N HIS A 37 -17.67 -3.51 15.88
CA HIS A 37 -16.26 -3.08 15.95
C HIS A 37 -15.26 -4.13 15.47
N TRP A 38 -15.46 -5.39 15.86
CA TRP A 38 -14.56 -6.47 15.44
C TRP A 38 -14.60 -6.73 13.93
N GLN A 39 -15.78 -6.64 13.31
CA GLN A 39 -15.91 -6.82 11.85
C GLN A 39 -15.24 -5.67 11.10
N ALA A 40 -15.36 -4.44 11.59
CA ALA A 40 -14.67 -3.29 11.01
C ALA A 40 -13.14 -3.44 11.10
N VAL A 41 -12.61 -3.90 12.24
CA VAL A 41 -11.18 -4.20 12.41
C VAL A 41 -10.72 -5.28 11.43
N GLN A 42 -11.49 -6.37 11.29
CA GLN A 42 -11.18 -7.44 10.35
C GLN A 42 -11.19 -6.93 8.90
N ALA A 43 -12.17 -6.11 8.52
CA ALA A 43 -12.24 -5.51 7.20
C ALA A 43 -11.05 -4.60 6.90
N CYS A 44 -10.69 -3.70 7.82
CA CYS A 44 -9.51 -2.83 7.66
C CYS A 44 -8.21 -3.64 7.56
N ALA A 45 -8.07 -4.68 8.39
CA ALA A 45 -6.90 -5.56 8.34
C ALA A 45 -6.82 -6.33 7.01
N GLN A 46 -7.94 -6.84 6.49
CA GLN A 46 -8.01 -7.49 5.18
C GLN A 46 -7.67 -6.53 4.04
N ALA A 47 -8.20 -5.31 4.07
CA ALA A 47 -7.88 -4.26 3.09
C ALA A 47 -6.38 -3.94 3.10
N SER A 48 -5.80 -3.73 4.29
CA SER A 48 -4.36 -3.47 4.44
C SER A 48 -3.48 -4.62 3.95
N LEU A 49 -3.91 -5.87 4.14
CA LEU A 49 -3.22 -7.03 3.56
C LEU A 49 -3.29 -7.03 2.03
N GLY A 50 -4.42 -6.61 1.46
CA GLY A 50 -4.56 -6.34 0.03
C GLY A 50 -3.54 -5.31 -0.46
N ASP A 51 -3.42 -4.17 0.25
CA ASP A 51 -2.46 -3.12 -0.10
C ASP A 51 -1.01 -3.57 -0.01
N VAL A 52 -0.69 -4.46 0.93
CA VAL A 52 0.63 -5.09 1.00
C VAL A 52 0.94 -5.87 -0.29
N LEU A 53 -0.03 -6.63 -0.81
CA LEU A 53 0.14 -7.37 -2.07
C LEU A 53 0.31 -6.41 -3.26
N ILE A 54 -0.44 -5.31 -3.29
CA ILE A 54 -0.28 -4.27 -4.31
C ILE A 54 1.11 -3.63 -4.21
N ALA A 55 1.56 -3.28 -3.01
CA ALA A 55 2.87 -2.68 -2.74
C ALA A 55 4.02 -3.61 -3.15
N LEU A 56 3.90 -4.92 -2.88
CA LEU A 56 4.88 -5.92 -3.33
C LEU A 56 4.89 -6.06 -4.86
N THR A 57 3.73 -6.03 -5.49
CA THR A 57 3.60 -6.06 -6.95
C THR A 57 4.23 -4.82 -7.59
N ALA A 58 3.96 -3.64 -7.03
CA ALA A 58 4.61 -2.38 -7.43
C ALA A 58 6.12 -2.45 -7.25
N TYR A 59 6.60 -3.01 -6.13
CA TYR A 59 8.02 -3.22 -5.89
C TYR A 59 8.69 -4.08 -6.97
N TRP A 60 8.05 -5.19 -7.34
CA TRP A 60 8.56 -6.09 -8.38
C TRP A 60 8.48 -5.46 -9.78
N ALA A 61 7.43 -4.70 -10.08
CA ALA A 61 7.31 -3.98 -11.34
C ALA A 61 8.45 -2.97 -11.53
N VAL A 62 8.73 -2.15 -10.50
CA VAL A 62 9.87 -1.21 -10.52
C VAL A 62 11.20 -1.95 -10.61
N SER A 63 11.35 -3.07 -9.90
CA SER A 63 12.54 -3.92 -9.97
C SER A 63 12.79 -4.45 -11.38
N GLY A 64 11.74 -4.89 -12.07
CA GLY A 64 11.78 -5.34 -13.46
C GLY A 64 12.14 -4.22 -14.42
N TRP A 65 11.51 -3.04 -14.26
CA TRP A 65 11.79 -1.86 -15.09
C TRP A 65 13.23 -1.38 -14.94
N ARG A 66 13.74 -1.28 -13.71
CA ARG A 66 15.13 -0.87 -13.43
C ARG A 66 16.15 -1.98 -13.69
N ARG A 67 15.69 -3.20 -13.98
CA ARG A 67 16.49 -4.43 -14.12
C ARG A 67 17.43 -4.68 -12.94
N TRP A 68 17.08 -4.16 -11.75
CA TRP A 68 17.93 -4.21 -10.58
C TRP A 68 17.14 -4.42 -9.30
N ARG A 69 17.29 -5.61 -8.69
CA ARG A 69 16.58 -6.02 -7.46
C ARG A 69 17.00 -5.26 -6.20
N TYR A 70 18.08 -4.47 -6.23
CA TYR A 70 18.59 -3.75 -5.06
C TYR A 70 18.24 -2.26 -5.09
N TRP A 71 17.33 -1.87 -5.98
CA TRP A 71 16.94 -0.48 -6.19
C TRP A 71 16.47 0.22 -4.92
N LEU A 72 15.92 -0.52 -3.93
CA LEU A 72 15.51 0.03 -2.63
C LEU A 72 16.66 0.69 -1.85
N ARG A 73 17.92 0.30 -2.12
CA ARG A 73 19.08 0.92 -1.47
C ARG A 73 19.38 2.31 -2.03
N ASP A 74 19.04 2.55 -3.28
CA ASP A 74 19.39 3.76 -4.00
C ASP A 74 18.28 4.09 -5.01
N TYR A 75 17.22 4.73 -4.54
CA TYR A 75 16.07 5.11 -5.35
C TYR A 75 15.91 6.63 -5.40
N GLY A 76 15.39 7.14 -6.51
CA GLY A 76 15.05 8.54 -6.70
C GLY A 76 13.56 8.74 -6.91
N ALA A 77 13.19 9.93 -7.36
CA ALA A 77 11.78 10.31 -7.59
C ALA A 77 11.10 9.42 -8.66
N LYS A 78 11.86 8.90 -9.63
CA LYS A 78 11.33 8.06 -10.72
C LYS A 78 10.81 6.72 -10.21
N GLU A 79 11.54 6.09 -9.31
CA GLU A 79 11.13 4.81 -8.71
C GLU A 79 9.96 4.98 -7.76
N ILE A 80 9.93 6.08 -6.98
CA ILE A 80 8.77 6.42 -6.13
C ILE A 80 7.53 6.61 -7.00
N LEU A 81 7.66 7.38 -8.10
CA LEU A 81 6.57 7.61 -9.03
C LEU A 81 6.12 6.31 -9.70
N GLY A 82 7.04 5.47 -10.18
CA GLY A 82 6.71 4.17 -10.77
C GLY A 82 5.99 3.26 -9.78
N PHE A 83 6.42 3.24 -8.52
CA PHE A 83 5.77 2.49 -7.45
C PHE A 83 4.35 2.98 -7.20
N ALA A 84 4.17 4.31 -7.09
CA ALA A 84 2.86 4.93 -6.90
C ALA A 84 1.92 4.68 -8.09
N LEU A 85 2.41 4.83 -9.33
CA LEU A 85 1.62 4.61 -10.55
C LEU A 85 1.13 3.17 -10.68
N VAL A 86 1.98 2.18 -10.38
CA VAL A 86 1.55 0.77 -10.38
C VAL A 86 0.51 0.54 -9.29
N GLY A 87 0.69 1.12 -8.10
CA GLY A 87 -0.28 1.05 -7.02
C GLY A 87 -1.64 1.63 -7.39
N VAL A 88 -1.66 2.88 -7.89
CA VAL A 88 -2.88 3.54 -8.40
C VAL A 88 -3.54 2.69 -9.49
N GLY A 89 -2.78 2.21 -10.47
CA GLY A 89 -3.32 1.41 -11.56
C GLY A 89 -3.98 0.11 -11.08
N LEU A 90 -3.35 -0.59 -10.12
CA LEU A 90 -3.89 -1.81 -9.54
C LEU A 90 -5.12 -1.53 -8.66
N THR A 91 -5.09 -0.48 -7.82
CA THR A 91 -6.25 -0.10 -7.00
C THR A 91 -7.44 0.28 -7.87
N VAL A 92 -7.25 1.10 -8.90
CA VAL A 92 -8.32 1.46 -9.84
C VAL A 92 -8.87 0.22 -10.54
N ALA A 93 -8.01 -0.70 -10.99
CA ALA A 93 -8.46 -1.94 -11.62
C ALA A 93 -9.26 -2.85 -10.66
N LEU A 94 -8.81 -2.98 -9.41
CA LEU A 94 -9.49 -3.76 -8.38
C LEU A 94 -10.81 -3.11 -7.96
N GLU A 95 -10.87 -1.79 -7.86
CA GLU A 95 -12.09 -1.08 -7.53
C GLU A 95 -13.10 -1.15 -8.66
N TRP A 96 -12.68 -1.05 -9.92
CA TRP A 96 -13.56 -1.26 -11.07
C TRP A 96 -14.19 -2.66 -11.02
N HIS A 97 -13.41 -3.68 -10.67
CA HIS A 97 -13.93 -5.04 -10.45
C HIS A 97 -14.87 -5.11 -9.23
N ALA A 98 -14.51 -4.48 -8.11
CA ALA A 98 -15.28 -4.56 -6.88
C ALA A 98 -16.62 -3.82 -6.95
N THR A 99 -16.65 -2.63 -7.56
CA THR A 99 -17.82 -1.75 -7.65
C THR A 99 -18.75 -2.16 -8.79
N ILE A 100 -18.25 -2.28 -10.02
CA ILE A 100 -19.10 -2.54 -11.19
C ILE A 100 -19.44 -4.02 -11.34
N ALA A 101 -18.51 -4.93 -11.04
CA ALA A 101 -18.77 -6.36 -11.22
C ALA A 101 -19.40 -7.05 -9.98
N THR A 102 -19.15 -6.55 -8.76
CA THR A 102 -19.56 -7.27 -7.54
C THR A 102 -20.37 -6.47 -6.50
N GLN A 103 -20.56 -5.14 -6.67
CA GLN A 103 -21.30 -4.27 -5.73
C GLN A 103 -20.95 -4.49 -4.24
N ARG A 104 -19.69 -4.81 -3.95
CA ARG A 104 -19.27 -5.27 -2.61
C ARG A 104 -19.29 -4.20 -1.53
N TRP A 105 -19.16 -2.93 -1.93
CA TRP A 105 -19.14 -1.79 -1.01
C TRP A 105 -19.53 -0.51 -1.75
N ALA A 106 -20.11 0.44 -1.00
CA ALA A 106 -20.55 1.74 -1.50
C ALA A 106 -19.91 2.87 -0.70
N TYR A 107 -19.51 3.93 -1.40
CA TYR A 107 -18.96 5.14 -0.79
C TYR A 107 -20.05 5.96 -0.11
N ALA A 108 -19.74 6.50 1.07
CA ALA A 108 -20.63 7.41 1.77
C ALA A 108 -20.67 8.78 1.05
N PRO A 109 -21.71 9.61 1.26
CA PRO A 109 -21.79 10.95 0.67
C PRO A 109 -20.60 11.85 1.02
N LEU A 110 -19.91 11.55 2.13
CA LEU A 110 -18.73 12.28 2.58
C LEU A 110 -17.48 11.99 1.73
N MET A 111 -17.45 10.90 0.98
CA MET A 111 -16.30 10.50 0.18
C MET A 111 -16.33 11.19 -1.18
N PRO A 112 -15.37 12.09 -1.49
CA PRO A 112 -15.24 12.62 -2.82
C PRO A 112 -14.83 11.49 -3.75
N THR A 113 -15.54 11.32 -4.87
CA THR A 113 -15.19 10.34 -5.89
C THR A 113 -14.58 11.04 -7.10
N VAL A 114 -13.68 10.34 -7.76
CA VAL A 114 -13.01 10.80 -8.97
C VAL A 114 -13.67 10.08 -10.15
N GLU A 115 -14.71 10.70 -10.71
CA GLU A 115 -15.64 10.08 -11.66
C GLU A 115 -14.95 9.44 -12.88
N TRP A 116 -13.91 10.10 -13.42
CA TRP A 116 -13.15 9.62 -14.58
C TRP A 116 -12.30 8.37 -14.29
N LEU A 117 -11.96 8.12 -13.03
CA LEU A 117 -11.24 6.92 -12.58
C LEU A 117 -12.18 5.89 -11.93
N GLY A 118 -13.43 6.26 -11.62
CA GLY A 118 -14.39 5.40 -10.95
C GLY A 118 -14.01 5.01 -9.52
N THR A 119 -13.13 5.80 -8.88
CA THR A 119 -12.49 5.49 -7.59
C THR A 119 -12.72 6.59 -6.56
N GLY A 120 -12.66 6.24 -5.28
CA GLY A 120 -12.67 7.21 -4.18
C GLY A 120 -11.37 8.04 -4.13
N LEU A 121 -11.45 9.28 -3.65
CA LEU A 121 -10.27 10.14 -3.51
C LEU A 121 -9.29 9.61 -2.44
N SER A 122 -9.78 8.99 -1.37
CA SER A 122 -8.91 8.52 -0.27
C SER A 122 -7.94 7.39 -0.68
N PRO A 123 -8.37 6.34 -1.41
CA PRO A 123 -7.45 5.36 -2.01
C PRO A 123 -6.40 5.98 -2.95
N LEU A 124 -6.75 7.03 -3.71
CA LEU A 124 -5.76 7.73 -4.52
C LEU A 124 -4.74 8.51 -3.67
N LEU A 125 -5.21 9.19 -2.63
CA LEU A 125 -4.35 9.90 -1.68
C LEU A 125 -3.42 8.92 -0.94
N GLN A 126 -3.89 7.70 -0.65
CA GLN A 126 -3.10 6.62 -0.07
C GLN A 126 -1.85 6.35 -0.91
N TRP A 127 -2.04 6.14 -2.22
CA TRP A 127 -0.94 5.88 -3.15
C TRP A 127 -0.11 7.11 -3.51
N LEU A 128 -0.57 8.31 -3.18
CA LEU A 128 0.25 9.51 -3.31
C LEU A 128 1.15 9.73 -2.09
N ILE A 129 0.61 9.51 -0.89
CA ILE A 129 1.26 9.86 0.39
C ILE A 129 2.06 8.71 0.98
N LEU A 130 1.54 7.47 0.94
CA LEU A 130 2.17 6.35 1.63
C LEU A 130 3.41 5.79 0.91
N PRO A 131 3.48 5.68 -0.43
CA PRO A 131 4.67 5.16 -1.11
C PRO A 131 6.01 5.78 -0.73
N PRO A 132 6.18 7.12 -0.68
CA PRO A 132 7.46 7.69 -0.26
C PRO A 132 7.81 7.31 1.18
N LEU A 133 6.82 7.23 2.09
CA LEU A 133 7.00 6.84 3.48
C LEU A 133 7.37 5.35 3.61
N ILE A 134 6.66 4.47 2.91
CA ILE A 134 6.92 3.02 2.88
C ILE A 134 8.35 2.77 2.41
N LEU A 135 8.74 3.35 1.27
CA LEU A 135 10.07 3.15 0.71
C LEU A 135 11.17 3.71 1.62
N TRP A 136 10.94 4.87 2.23
CA TRP A 136 11.90 5.50 3.15
C TRP A 136 12.13 4.66 4.41
N MET A 137 11.05 4.23 5.07
CA MET A 137 11.14 3.40 6.28
C MET A 137 11.74 2.02 5.96
N ALA A 138 11.28 1.39 4.87
CA ALA A 138 11.80 0.09 4.43
C ALA A 138 13.30 0.15 4.13
N ARG A 139 13.77 1.19 3.43
CA ARG A 139 15.19 1.40 3.18
C ARG A 139 15.97 1.60 4.47
N ARG A 140 15.49 2.45 5.39
CA ARG A 140 16.19 2.75 6.65
C ARG A 140 16.32 1.49 7.51
N HIS A 141 15.27 0.70 7.62
CA HIS A 141 15.27 -0.55 8.38
C HIS A 141 16.15 -1.63 7.71
N LEU A 142 16.11 -1.75 6.38
CA LEU A 142 16.99 -2.65 5.63
C LEU A 142 18.46 -2.33 5.92
N LEU A 143 18.88 -1.08 5.73
CA LEU A 143 20.27 -0.65 5.95
C LEU A 143 20.71 -0.85 7.41
N GLY A 144 19.84 -0.55 8.37
CA GLY A 144 20.10 -0.81 9.80
C GLY A 144 20.28 -2.29 10.10
N SER A 145 19.41 -3.16 9.57
CA SER A 145 19.51 -4.61 9.77
C SER A 145 20.79 -5.20 9.17
N GLU A 146 21.22 -4.69 8.01
CA GLU A 146 22.47 -5.11 7.36
C GLU A 146 23.70 -4.64 8.15
N ALA A 147 23.68 -3.45 8.74
CA ALA A 147 24.76 -2.94 9.57
C ALA A 147 24.96 -3.78 10.84
N VAL A 148 23.87 -4.11 11.55
CA VAL A 148 23.92 -4.97 12.75
C VAL A 148 24.41 -6.37 12.40
N SER A 149 23.95 -6.95 11.28
CA SER A 149 24.40 -8.28 10.86
C SER A 149 25.88 -8.34 10.51
N LYS A 150 26.50 -7.25 10.02
CA LYS A 150 27.93 -7.19 9.71
C LYS A 150 28.82 -7.08 10.95
N HIS A 151 28.30 -6.51 12.04
CA HIS A 151 29.04 -6.37 13.30
C HIS A 151 29.08 -7.66 14.13
N ASN A 152 28.13 -8.56 13.89
CA ASN A 152 28.00 -9.84 14.60
C ASN A 152 28.68 -11.03 13.89
N ILE A 153 29.54 -10.76 12.90
CA ILE A 153 30.36 -11.74 12.15
C ILE A 153 31.82 -11.33 12.33
#